data_AF-A0A7J9IJP7-F1
#
_entry.id   AF-A0A7J9IJP7-F1
#
_cell.length_a   1.000
_cell.length_b   1.000
_cell.length_c   1.000
_cell.angle_alpha   90.00
_cell.angle_beta   90.00
_cell.angle_gamma   90.00
#
_symmetry.space_group_name_H-M   'P 1'
#
loop_
_entity.id
_entity.type
_entity.pdbx_description
1 polymer ?
#
loop_
_entity_poly.entity_id
_entity_poly.type
_entity_poly.pdbx_seq_one_letter_code
_entity_poly.pdbx_strand_id
1 'polypeptide(L)'
;MLPLQLLVLNVWPVVDVRLRCKSGGRDYPPEVPHDITKVLELDITRWELQGLDNVVDPSHFTLVVKGTLYPDRRRHRSRLKGHLEMHVKFILPPALALVPENIRDGLGKGVMTKLVESMKQKVDGSLLADYSKFKRERSGKRV
;
A
#
# COMPACT_ATOMS: atom_id res chain seq x y z
N MET A 1 -8.79 7.17 -2.57
CA MET A 1 -8.26 6.00 -3.31
C MET A 1 -9.03 5.87 -4.63
N LEU A 2 -8.50 5.19 -5.64
CA LEU A 2 -9.30 4.84 -6.83
C LEU A 2 -10.32 3.76 -6.44
N PRO A 3 -11.53 3.76 -7.02
CA PRO A 3 -12.52 2.75 -6.70
C PRO A 3 -12.04 1.38 -7.18
N LEU A 4 -12.26 0.36 -6.37
CA LEU A 4 -12.23 -1.02 -6.85
C LEU A 4 -13.62 -1.40 -7.36
N GLN A 5 -13.67 -1.92 -8.59
CA GLN A 5 -14.87 -2.57 -9.11
C GLN A 5 -14.84 -4.05 -8.75
N LEU A 6 -15.77 -4.45 -7.88
CA LEU A 6 -16.05 -5.85 -7.54
C LEU A 6 -17.38 -6.23 -8.20
N LEU A 7 -17.34 -6.82 -9.39
CA LEU A 7 -18.53 -7.10 -10.23
C LEU A 7 -19.32 -5.82 -10.56
N VAL A 8 -20.38 -5.53 -9.79
CA VAL A 8 -21.31 -4.39 -9.91
C VAL A 8 -21.15 -3.41 -8.73
N LEU A 9 -20.35 -3.76 -7.73
CA LEU A 9 -20.16 -2.98 -6.51
C LEU A 9 -18.91 -2.11 -6.64
N ASN A 10 -19.09 -0.80 -6.47
CA ASN A 10 -18.00 0.15 -6.36
C ASN A 10 -17.60 0.24 -4.89
N VAL A 11 -16.35 -0.13 -4.60
CA VAL A 11 -15.82 -0.13 -3.24
C VAL A 11 -14.68 0.87 -3.13
N TRP A 12 -14.71 1.65 -2.06
CA TRP A 12 -13.77 2.72 -1.80
C TRP A 12 -12.93 2.38 -0.57
N PRO A 13 -11.71 1.85 -0.75
CA PRO A 13 -10.83 1.62 0.38
C PRO A 13 -10.36 2.96 0.94
N VAL A 14 -10.54 3.14 2.25
CA VAL A 14 -9.95 4.24 3.02
C VAL A 14 -8.94 3.63 3.98
N VAL A 15 -7.76 4.23 4.08
CA VAL A 15 -6.67 3.70 4.90
C VAL A 15 -6.02 4.82 5.70
N ASP A 16 -5.78 4.55 6.98
CA ASP A 16 -4.98 5.39 7.85
C ASP A 16 -3.56 4.85 7.85
N VAL A 17 -2.62 5.70 7.43
CA VAL A 17 -1.22 5.34 7.30
C VAL A 17 -0.43 6.00 8.41
N ARG A 18 0.36 5.21 9.13
CA ARG A 18 1.37 5.72 10.07
C ARG A 18 2.74 5.61 9.45
N LEU A 19 3.48 6.71 9.54
CA LEU A 19 4.87 6.78 9.11
C LEU A 19 5.78 6.97 10.33
N ARG A 20 6.87 6.19 10.41
CA ARG A 20 7.87 6.30 11.47
C ARG A 20 9.25 6.47 10.84
N CYS A 21 9.95 7.53 11.20
CA CYS A 21 11.33 7.73 10.76
C CYS A 21 12.28 7.24 11.85
N LYS A 22 13.02 6.17 11.57
CA LYS A 22 14.07 5.65 12.45
C LYS A 22 15.43 6.15 12.00
N SER A 23 16.29 6.51 12.94
CA SER A 23 17.64 7.01 12.68
C SER A 23 18.67 6.34 13.59
N GLY A 24 19.92 6.24 13.14
CA GLY A 24 21.02 5.72 13.94
C GLY A 24 21.14 4.19 13.96
N GLY A 25 20.52 3.50 13.00
CA GLY A 25 20.75 2.06 12.74
C GLY A 25 20.15 1.08 13.76
N ARG A 26 19.61 1.55 14.89
CA ARG A 26 18.96 0.67 15.88
C ARG A 26 17.60 0.21 15.38
N ASP A 27 17.32 -1.09 15.59
CA ASP A 27 16.05 -1.74 15.25
C ASP A 27 15.65 -1.60 13.78
N TYR A 28 16.65 -1.55 12.89
CA TYR A 28 16.42 -1.59 11.46
C TYR A 28 16.06 -3.03 11.04
N PRO A 29 15.16 -3.19 10.05
CA PRO A 29 14.95 -4.48 9.42
C PRO A 29 16.28 -5.05 8.93
N PRO A 30 16.52 -6.36 9.06
CA PRO A 30 17.81 -6.99 8.73
C PRO A 30 18.18 -6.87 7.25
N GLU A 31 17.22 -6.60 6.37
CA GLU A 31 17.44 -6.37 4.95
C GLU A 31 18.02 -4.98 4.64
N VAL A 32 17.98 -4.05 5.60
CA VAL A 32 18.52 -2.70 5.43
C VAL A 32 20.03 -2.72 5.67
N PRO A 33 20.85 -2.24 4.71
CA PRO A 33 22.28 -2.20 4.91
C PRO A 33 22.73 -1.28 6.06
N HIS A 34 23.84 -1.64 6.70
CA HIS A 34 24.39 -0.93 7.85
C HIS A 34 24.85 0.50 7.55
N ASP A 35 25.17 0.82 6.28
CA ASP A 35 25.53 2.16 5.83
C ASP A 35 24.34 3.13 5.76
N ILE A 36 23.11 2.62 5.89
CA ILE A 36 21.90 3.43 5.87
C ILE A 36 21.74 4.16 7.21
N THR A 37 21.58 5.49 7.13
CA THR A 37 21.47 6.35 8.31
C THR A 37 20.03 6.63 8.74
N LYS A 38 19.07 6.44 7.83
CA LYS A 38 17.63 6.70 8.04
C LYS A 38 16.78 5.69 7.30
N VAL A 39 15.76 5.17 7.99
CA VAL A 39 14.71 4.32 7.43
C VAL A 39 13.37 4.93 7.76
N LEU A 40 12.50 5.02 6.75
CA LEU A 40 11.10 5.33 6.93
C LEU A 40 10.32 4.02 6.93
N GLU A 41 9.63 3.74 8.02
CA GLU A 41 8.68 2.65 8.12
C GLU A 41 7.27 3.18 7.85
N LEU A 42 6.48 2.34 7.21
CA LEU A 42 5.07 2.57 6.90
C LEU A 42 4.27 1.42 7.51
N ASP A 43 3.22 1.73 8.27
CA ASP A 43 2.16 0.77 8.60
C ASP A 43 0.80 1.36 8.26
N ILE A 44 -0.17 0.47 8.00
CA ILE A 44 -1.58 0.85 8.01
C ILE A 44 -2.13 0.52 9.41
N THR A 45 -2.66 1.52 10.10
CA THR A 45 -3.24 1.37 11.44
C THR A 45 -4.73 1.05 11.41
N ARG A 46 -5.43 1.53 10.39
CA ARG A 46 -6.86 1.35 10.21
C ARG A 46 -7.17 1.32 8.73
N TRP A 47 -8.18 0.55 8.36
CA TRP A 47 -8.70 0.53 7.00
C TRP A 47 -10.24 0.40 7.08
N GLU A 48 -10.91 0.90 6.04
CA GLU A 48 -12.34 0.78 5.84
C GLU A 48 -12.64 0.52 4.36
N LEU A 49 -13.68 -0.26 4.07
CA LEU A 49 -14.18 -0.48 2.72
C LEU A 49 -15.57 0.16 2.60
N GLN A 50 -15.62 1.41 2.15
CA GLN A 50 -16.88 2.13 1.99
C GLN A 50 -17.61 1.68 0.71
N GLY A 51 -18.94 1.68 0.74
CA GLY A 51 -19.78 1.25 -0.39
C GLY A 51 -20.25 -0.21 -0.30
N LEU A 52 -19.94 -0.89 0.81
CA LEU A 52 -20.41 -2.25 1.14
C LEU A 52 -21.15 -2.31 2.49
N ASP A 53 -21.52 -1.15 3.03
CA ASP A 53 -21.87 -0.93 4.43
C ASP A 53 -23.05 -1.80 4.95
N ASN A 54 -23.83 -2.40 4.05
CA ASN A 54 -24.95 -3.29 4.37
C ASN A 54 -24.79 -4.74 3.84
N VAL A 55 -23.70 -5.04 3.13
CA VAL A 55 -23.52 -6.31 2.39
C VAL A 55 -22.35 -7.13 2.94
N VAL A 56 -21.35 -6.47 3.53
CA VAL A 56 -20.10 -7.10 3.96
C VAL A 56 -19.78 -6.69 5.38
N ASP A 57 -19.72 -7.67 6.28
CA ASP A 57 -19.19 -7.46 7.62
C ASP A 57 -17.72 -7.00 7.52
N PRO A 58 -17.29 -5.94 8.21
CA PRO A 58 -15.90 -5.50 8.23
C PRO A 58 -14.90 -6.62 8.58
N SER A 59 -15.29 -7.62 9.36
CA SER A 59 -14.46 -8.79 9.68
C SER A 59 -14.16 -9.68 8.46
N HIS A 60 -14.96 -9.59 7.39
CA HIS A 60 -14.76 -10.34 6.17
C HIS A 60 -13.65 -9.76 5.28
N PHE A 61 -13.10 -8.59 5.62
CA PHE A 61 -11.90 -8.09 4.97
C PHE A 61 -10.82 -7.81 6.02
N THR A 62 -9.56 -7.94 5.65
CA THR A 62 -8.46 -7.50 6.47
C THR A 62 -7.36 -7.02 5.55
N LEU A 63 -6.88 -5.80 5.80
CA LEU A 63 -5.74 -5.22 5.12
C LEU A 63 -4.64 -4.92 6.13
N VAL A 64 -3.52 -5.62 5.98
CA VAL A 64 -2.27 -5.30 6.69
C VAL A 64 -1.25 -4.90 5.66
N VAL A 65 -0.67 -3.72 5.82
CA VAL A 65 0.42 -3.25 4.97
C VAL A 65 1.56 -2.80 5.87
N LYS A 66 2.76 -3.27 5.55
CA LYS A 66 4.01 -2.86 6.18
C LYS A 66 5.00 -2.49 5.10
N GLY A 67 5.70 -1.39 5.27
CA GLY A 67 6.68 -0.95 4.30
C GLY A 67 7.91 -0.36 4.95
N THR A 68 9.01 -0.43 4.24
CA THR A 68 10.28 0.18 4.61
C THR A 68 10.81 0.94 3.39
N LEU A 69 11.43 2.09 3.63
CA LEU A 69 11.92 2.96 2.58
C LEU A 69 13.17 3.68 3.06
N TYR A 70 14.24 3.63 2.29
CA TYR A 70 15.52 4.22 2.67
C TYR A 70 16.28 4.77 1.46
N PRO A 71 17.10 5.82 1.66
CA PRO A 71 17.92 6.37 0.59
C PRO A 71 19.14 5.47 0.33
N ASP A 72 19.28 4.96 -0.88
CA ASP A 72 20.50 4.28 -1.33
C ASP A 72 21.35 5.27 -2.13
N ARG A 73 22.49 5.66 -1.56
CA ARG A 73 23.40 6.66 -2.15
C ARG A 73 24.69 6.05 -2.69
N ARG A 74 24.69 4.75 -2.97
CA ARG A 74 25.89 4.08 -3.48
C ARG A 74 26.21 4.58 -4.90
N ARG A 75 27.49 4.91 -5.15
CA ARG A 75 28.02 5.49 -6.41
C ARG A 75 27.49 6.89 -6.73
N HIS A 76 27.58 7.32 -7.99
CA HIS A 76 27.18 8.65 -8.49
C HIS A 76 25.66 8.93 -8.55
N ARG A 77 24.80 8.01 -8.09
CA ARG A 77 23.33 8.20 -8.18
C ARG A 77 22.68 7.96 -6.82
N SER A 78 21.90 8.94 -6.36
CA SER A 78 21.00 8.76 -5.22
C SER A 78 19.71 8.12 -5.72
N ARG A 79 19.33 6.99 -5.12
CA ARG A 79 18.06 6.30 -5.38
C ARG A 79 17.31 6.12 -4.06
N LEU A 80 16.03 5.86 -4.18
CA LEU A 80 15.18 5.48 -3.07
C LEU A 80 14.89 3.99 -3.24
N LYS A 81 15.20 3.20 -2.22
CA LYS A 81 14.86 1.77 -2.17
C LYS A 81 13.77 1.59 -1.14
N GLY A 82 12.80 0.75 -1.46
CA GLY A 82 11.77 0.39 -0.52
C GLY A 82 11.25 -1.00 -0.77
N HIS A 83 10.66 -1.57 0.27
CA HIS A 83 9.96 -2.83 0.26
C HIS A 83 8.58 -2.60 0.87
N LEU A 84 7.55 -3.19 0.28
CA LEU A 84 6.17 -3.08 0.74
C LEU A 84 5.57 -4.47 0.76
N GLU A 85 5.20 -4.93 1.95
CA GLU A 85 4.46 -6.17 2.15
C GLU A 85 3.02 -5.86 2.44
N MET A 86 2.16 -6.65 1.81
CA MET A 86 0.73 -6.46 1.88
C MET A 86 0.05 -7.81 2.04
N HIS A 87 -0.70 -7.95 3.12
CA HIS A 87 -1.56 -9.08 3.39
C HIS A 87 -3.00 -8.64 3.31
N VAL A 88 -3.74 -9.25 2.38
CA VAL A 88 -5.18 -9.05 2.25
C VAL A 88 -5.85 -10.38 2.53
N LYS A 89 -6.82 -10.35 3.44
CA LYS A 89 -7.79 -11.44 3.58
C LYS A 89 -9.14 -10.91 3.14
N PHE A 90 -9.84 -11.71 2.36
CA PHE A 90 -11.20 -11.41 1.93
C PHE A 90 -12.01 -12.69 1.99
N ILE A 91 -13.04 -12.69 2.83
CA ILE A 91 -14.04 -13.74 2.93
C ILE A 91 -15.20 -13.29 2.06
N LEU A 92 -15.60 -14.15 1.13
CA LEU A 92 -16.71 -13.85 0.26
C LEU A 92 -17.99 -13.71 1.11
N PRO A 93 -18.70 -12.57 1.05
CA PRO A 93 -19.92 -12.37 1.80
C PRO A 93 -20.96 -13.46 1.51
N PRO A 94 -21.79 -13.87 2.48
CA PRO A 94 -22.86 -14.84 2.27
C PRO A 94 -23.81 -14.47 1.12
N ALA A 95 -24.04 -13.17 0.88
CA ALA A 95 -24.83 -12.67 -0.25
C ALA A 95 -24.29 -13.12 -1.62
N LEU A 96 -22.98 -13.41 -1.72
CA LEU A 96 -22.33 -13.92 -2.93
C LEU A 96 -22.19 -15.45 -2.92
N ALA A 97 -22.88 -16.16 -2.02
CA ALA A 97 -22.88 -17.62 -1.95
C ALA A 97 -23.64 -18.31 -3.09
N LEU A 98 -24.52 -17.58 -3.76
CA LEU A 98 -25.25 -18.06 -4.94
C LEU A 98 -24.40 -18.04 -6.22
N VAL A 99 -23.19 -17.47 -6.17
CA VAL A 99 -22.27 -17.47 -7.31
C VAL A 99 -21.62 -18.85 -7.40
N PRO A 100 -21.60 -19.50 -8.58
CA PRO A 100 -20.90 -20.77 -8.80
C PRO A 100 -19.42 -20.72 -8.36
N GLU A 101 -18.93 -21.79 -7.71
CA GLU A 101 -17.57 -21.83 -7.12
C GLU A 101 -16.45 -21.48 -8.11
N ASN A 102 -16.55 -21.97 -9.35
CA ASN A 102 -15.59 -21.67 -10.42
C ASN A 102 -15.52 -20.17 -10.76
N ILE A 103 -16.60 -19.42 -10.56
CA ILE A 103 -16.66 -17.97 -10.73
C ILE A 103 -16.18 -17.26 -9.46
N ARG A 104 -16.45 -17.81 -8.27
CA ARG A 104 -16.00 -17.25 -6.97
C ARG A 104 -14.48 -17.22 -6.85
N ASP A 105 -13.80 -18.30 -7.22
CA ASP A 105 -12.34 -18.39 -7.14
C ASP A 105 -11.66 -17.45 -8.15
N GLY A 106 -12.18 -17.41 -9.38
CA GLY A 106 -11.72 -16.47 -10.41
C GLY A 106 -11.93 -15.02 -10.00
N LEU A 107 -13.06 -14.72 -9.35
CA LEU A 107 -13.39 -13.40 -8.83
C LEU A 107 -12.45 -12.97 -7.71
N GLY A 108 -12.28 -13.79 -6.67
CA GLY A 108 -11.40 -13.47 -5.54
C GLY A 108 -9.97 -13.18 -6.01
N LYS A 109 -9.45 -14.00 -6.93
CA LYS A 109 -8.13 -13.81 -7.52
C LYS A 109 -8.05 -12.54 -8.37
N GLY A 110 -9.01 -12.29 -9.26
CA GLY A 110 -9.01 -11.11 -10.13
C GLY A 110 -9.10 -9.78 -9.36
N VAL A 111 -9.88 -9.76 -8.29
CA VAL A 111 -9.99 -8.61 -7.37
C VAL A 111 -8.65 -8.34 -6.70
N MET A 112 -8.02 -9.39 -6.16
CA MET A 112 -6.72 -9.25 -5.50
C MET A 112 -5.64 -8.75 -6.45
N THR A 113 -5.59 -9.31 -7.67
CA THR A 113 -4.65 -8.89 -8.71
C THR A 113 -4.84 -7.43 -9.08
N LYS A 114 -6.08 -6.99 -9.35
CA LYS A 114 -6.36 -5.57 -9.67
C LYS A 114 -5.98 -4.63 -8.53
N LEU A 115 -6.19 -5.04 -7.28
CA LEU A 115 -5.86 -4.22 -6.12
C LEU A 115 -4.34 -4.02 -5.99
N VAL A 116 -3.58 -5.11 -6.12
CA VAL A 116 -2.11 -5.10 -6.11
C VAL A 116 -1.56 -4.28 -7.29
N GLU A 117 -2.08 -4.47 -8.50
CA GLU A 117 -1.64 -3.74 -9.69
C GLU A 117 -1.90 -2.24 -9.57
N SER A 118 -3.10 -1.86 -9.13
CA SER A 118 -3.49 -0.45 -8.94
C SER A 118 -2.62 0.24 -7.89
N MET A 119 -2.29 -0.47 -6.81
CA MET A 119 -1.39 0.05 -5.78
C MET A 119 0.03 0.19 -6.29
N LYS A 120 0.57 -0.83 -6.97
CA LYS A 120 1.93 -0.78 -7.53
C LYS A 120 2.09 0.38 -8.50
N GLN A 121 1.16 0.52 -9.46
CA GLN A 121 1.14 1.63 -10.41
C GLN A 121 1.15 3.00 -9.71
N LYS A 122 0.36 3.13 -8.64
CA LYS A 122 0.25 4.38 -7.89
C LYS A 122 1.48 4.67 -7.01
N VAL A 123 2.04 3.66 -6.36
CA VAL A 123 3.27 3.80 -5.57
C VAL A 123 4.44 4.16 -6.49
N ASP A 124 4.62 3.43 -7.59
CA ASP A 124 5.74 3.67 -8.50
C ASP A 124 5.63 5.04 -9.19
N GLY A 125 4.42 5.41 -9.65
CA GLY A 125 4.20 6.66 -10.37
C GLY A 125 4.08 7.89 -9.47
N SER A 126 3.22 7.84 -8.45
CA SER A 126 2.91 9.02 -7.64
C SER A 126 4.03 9.35 -6.64
N LEU A 127 4.70 8.35 -6.07
CA LEU A 127 5.71 8.61 -5.03
C LEU A 127 6.97 9.28 -5.60
N LEU A 128 7.38 8.90 -6.80
CA LEU A 128 8.45 9.57 -7.55
C LEU A 128 8.06 10.99 -7.96
N ALA A 129 6.81 11.18 -8.42
CA ALA A 129 6.30 12.49 -8.80
C ALA A 129 6.21 13.44 -7.59
N ASP A 130 5.68 12.95 -6.47
CA ASP A 130 5.53 13.68 -5.21
C ASP A 130 6.88 14.03 -4.61
N TYR A 131 7.84 13.09 -4.61
CA TYR A 131 9.21 13.38 -4.19
C TYR A 131 9.87 14.43 -5.08
N SER A 132 9.68 14.34 -6.41
CA SER A 132 10.23 15.31 -7.36
C SER A 132 9.60 16.70 -7.17
N LYS A 133 8.31 16.77 -6.84
CA LYS A 133 7.60 18.00 -6.48
C LYS A 133 8.14 18.57 -5.17
N PHE A 134 8.20 17.77 -4.10
CA PHE A 134 8.76 18.16 -2.81
C PHE A 134 10.20 18.67 -2.93
N LYS A 135 11.04 17.97 -3.71
CA LYS A 135 12.43 18.38 -3.97
C LYS A 135 12.46 19.77 -4.60
N ARG A 136 11.68 20.00 -5.67
CA ARG A 136 11.58 21.30 -6.35
C ARG A 136 11.18 22.42 -5.37
N GLU A 137 10.14 22.19 -4.58
CA GLU A 137 9.65 23.15 -3.57
C GLU A 137 10.71 23.47 -2.50
N ARG A 138 11.47 22.46 -2.04
CA ARG A 138 12.56 22.65 -1.06
C ARG A 138 13.78 23.37 -1.64
N SER A 139 14.11 23.14 -2.90
CA SER A 139 15.20 23.87 -3.57
C SER A 139 14.83 25.31 -3.92
N GLY A 140 13.56 25.60 -4.20
CA GLY A 140 13.07 26.97 -4.41
C GLY A 140 12.95 27.81 -3.12
N LYS A 141 12.87 27.17 -1.95
CA LYS A 141 12.84 27.83 -0.63
C LYS A 141 14.22 28.09 -0.02
N ARG A 142 15.30 27.77 -0.73
CA ARG A 142 16.66 28.20 -0.37
C ARG A 142 17.02 29.47 -1.16
N VAL A 143 16.39 30.57 -0.81
CA VAL A 143 16.83 31.95 -1.11
C VAL A 143 16.62 32.75 0.16
#